data_AF-A0A6N7CEP4-F1
#
_entry.id   AF-A0A6N7CEP4-F1
#
_cell.length_a   1.000
_cell.length_b   1.000
_cell.length_c   1.000
_cell.angle_alpha   90.00
_cell.angle_beta   90.00
_cell.angle_gamma   90.00
#
_symmetry.space_group_name_H-M   'P 1'
#
loop_
_entity.id
_entity.type
_entity.pdbx_description
1 polymer ?
#
loop_
_entity_poly.entity_id
_entity_poly.type
_entity_poly.pdbx_seq_one_letter_code
_entity_poly.pdbx_strand_id
1 'polypeptide(L)'
;MSDLVESRADSTLAEFTADVCRRLASGLLDRTGDDLRDLVAREVDGLRAALSDPSFLDAADAPSDPPFVSPKGYTTINTNPVTSRRNPLAPLVAIEHDGDFVEMTTTLSLPYQGPRGRVHGGYAAVLLDHVLWHAVRSRLDSVSFTRSLTITYEQALPIGTELTMTGRVTEIDGRKTFAAGEIKAGDVVCVRGEGLWVSPRPRT
;
A
#
# COMPACT_ATOMS: atom_id res chain seq x y z
N MET A 1 -13.17 -6.64 -24.79
CA MET A 1 -14.16 -5.65 -24.36
C MET A 1 -15.26 -6.39 -23.63
N SER A 2 -15.09 -6.53 -22.31
CA SER A 2 -16.09 -7.08 -21.40
C SER A 2 -16.56 -5.90 -20.58
N ASP A 3 -17.81 -5.50 -20.78
CA ASP A 3 -18.50 -4.50 -19.97
C ASP A 3 -18.52 -4.98 -18.52
N LEU A 4 -17.58 -4.50 -17.72
CA LEU A 4 -17.67 -4.54 -16.27
C LEU A 4 -18.64 -3.45 -15.88
N VAL A 5 -19.87 -3.84 -15.60
CA VAL A 5 -20.87 -3.01 -14.95
C VAL A 5 -20.22 -2.43 -13.69
N GLU A 6 -20.01 -1.11 -13.67
CA GLU A 6 -19.53 -0.34 -12.51
C GLU A 6 -20.41 -0.71 -11.31
N SER A 7 -19.84 -1.44 -10.35
CA SER A 7 -20.52 -1.59 -9.07
C SER A 7 -20.57 -0.21 -8.42
N ARG A 8 -21.67 0.13 -7.73
CA ARG A 8 -21.80 1.40 -6.99
C ARG A 8 -20.66 1.65 -5.99
N ALA A 9 -19.88 0.62 -5.67
CA ALA A 9 -18.73 0.66 -4.81
C ALA A 9 -17.38 0.79 -5.54
N ASP A 10 -17.33 1.02 -6.85
CA ASP A 10 -16.11 1.39 -7.59
C ASP A 10 -16.05 2.91 -7.88
N SER A 11 -16.90 3.66 -7.19
CA SER A 11 -17.20 5.05 -7.46
C SER A 11 -15.96 5.94 -7.34
N THR A 12 -15.60 6.60 -8.42
CA THR A 12 -14.70 7.77 -8.54
C THR A 12 -14.73 8.70 -7.30
N LEU A 13 -15.89 8.82 -6.64
CA LEU A 13 -16.04 9.60 -5.41
C LEU A 13 -15.16 9.12 -4.25
N ALA A 14 -15.00 7.80 -4.07
CA ALA A 14 -14.18 7.25 -2.99
C ALA A 14 -12.68 7.48 -3.23
N GLU A 15 -12.23 7.33 -4.47
CA GLU A 15 -10.86 7.70 -4.85
C GLU A 15 -10.61 9.20 -4.67
N PHE A 16 -11.57 10.02 -5.10
CA PHE A 16 -11.53 11.47 -4.92
C PHE A 16 -11.46 11.85 -3.43
N THR A 17 -12.28 11.23 -2.60
CA THR A 17 -12.31 11.48 -1.15
C THR A 17 -10.99 11.07 -0.50
N ALA A 18 -10.44 9.90 -0.88
CA ALA A 18 -9.15 9.46 -0.40
C ALA A 18 -8.00 10.39 -0.85
N ASP A 19 -8.07 10.94 -2.06
CA ASP A 19 -7.13 11.98 -2.53
C ASP A 19 -7.21 13.26 -1.70
N VAL A 20 -8.43 13.76 -1.46
CA VAL A 20 -8.65 14.92 -0.58
C VAL A 20 -8.03 14.68 0.80
N CYS A 21 -8.23 13.49 1.38
CA CYS A 21 -7.64 13.10 2.65
C CYS A 21 -6.10 13.10 2.63
N ARG A 22 -5.47 12.55 1.57
CA ARG A 22 -4.00 12.57 1.42
C ARG A 22 -3.45 13.99 1.33
N ARG A 23 -4.12 14.85 0.56
CA ARG A 23 -3.75 16.27 0.40
C ARG A 23 -3.95 17.05 1.69
N LEU A 24 -5.03 16.80 2.42
CA LEU A 24 -5.27 17.39 3.74
C LEU A 24 -4.19 16.96 4.74
N ALA A 25 -3.87 15.66 4.82
CA ALA A 25 -2.82 15.15 5.70
C ALA A 25 -1.47 15.81 5.41
N SER A 26 -1.10 15.94 4.13
CA SER A 26 0.12 16.63 3.72
C SER A 26 0.08 18.13 4.06
N GLY A 27 -1.02 18.81 3.76
CA GLY A 27 -1.18 20.25 4.02
C GLY A 27 -1.16 20.59 5.51
N LEU A 28 -1.73 19.73 6.37
CA LEU A 28 -1.70 19.89 7.81
C LEU A 28 -0.27 19.86 8.38
N LEU A 29 0.61 19.05 7.80
CA LEU A 29 1.99 18.88 8.26
C LEU A 29 2.98 19.88 7.63
N ASP A 30 2.79 20.23 6.36
CA ASP A 30 3.76 21.04 5.59
C ASP A 30 3.42 22.54 5.58
N ARG A 31 2.13 22.90 5.54
CA ARG A 31 1.64 24.23 5.14
C ARG A 31 0.49 24.74 6.01
N THR A 32 0.54 24.54 7.33
CA THR A 32 -0.52 24.97 8.24
C THR A 32 -0.47 26.48 8.55
N GLY A 33 -1.10 27.28 7.68
CA GLY A 33 -1.50 28.66 7.99
C GLY A 33 -2.84 28.70 8.75
N ASP A 34 -3.12 29.81 9.43
CA ASP A 34 -4.31 29.96 10.28
C ASP A 34 -5.62 29.87 9.48
N ASP A 35 -5.66 30.38 8.25
CA ASP A 35 -6.84 30.30 7.38
C ASP A 35 -7.26 28.85 7.05
N LEU A 36 -6.30 27.96 6.78
CA LEU A 36 -6.58 26.55 6.50
C LEU A 36 -7.05 25.84 7.78
N ARG A 37 -6.45 26.16 8.93
CA ARG A 37 -6.87 25.60 10.22
C ARG A 37 -8.32 25.99 10.53
N ASP A 38 -8.66 27.26 10.34
CA ASP A 38 -10.00 27.77 10.63
C ASP A 38 -11.05 27.18 9.69
N LEU A 39 -10.73 27.03 8.40
CA LEU A 39 -11.60 26.34 7.45
C LEU A 39 -11.81 24.87 7.86
N VAL A 40 -10.73 24.14 8.11
CA VAL A 40 -10.81 22.73 8.51
C VAL A 40 -11.59 22.58 9.82
N ALA A 41 -11.38 23.45 10.80
CA ALA A 41 -12.08 23.41 12.08
C ALA A 41 -13.60 23.55 11.91
N ARG A 42 -14.08 24.45 11.04
CA ARG A 42 -15.52 24.60 10.77
C ARG A 42 -16.15 23.37 10.13
N GLU A 43 -15.45 22.74 9.19
CA GLU A 43 -15.98 21.59 8.45
C GLU A 43 -15.86 20.27 9.23
N VAL A 44 -14.85 20.14 10.10
CA VAL A 44 -14.56 18.91 10.86
C VAL A 44 -15.70 18.53 11.80
N ASP A 45 -16.40 19.49 12.40
CA ASP A 45 -17.50 19.18 13.31
C ASP A 45 -18.67 18.50 12.57
N GLY A 46 -18.99 18.97 11.36
CA GLY A 46 -20.00 18.33 10.50
C GLY A 46 -19.60 16.92 10.08
N LEU A 47 -18.33 16.74 9.67
CA LEU A 47 -17.80 15.43 9.31
C LEU A 47 -17.77 14.47 10.50
N ARG A 48 -17.38 14.93 11.69
CA ARG A 48 -17.37 14.14 12.92
C ARG A 48 -18.78 13.69 13.30
N ALA A 49 -19.76 14.58 13.22
CA ALA A 49 -21.15 14.25 13.48
C ALA A 49 -21.63 13.17 12.52
N ALA A 50 -21.41 13.34 11.21
CA ALA A 50 -21.78 12.35 10.19
C ALA A 50 -21.09 10.99 10.41
N LEU A 51 -19.79 10.96 10.69
CA LEU A 51 -19.05 9.71 10.94
C LEU A 51 -19.43 9.02 12.27
N SER A 52 -20.10 9.73 13.18
CA SER A 52 -20.58 9.17 14.45
C SER A 52 -22.05 8.73 14.38
N ASP A 53 -22.77 9.11 13.33
CA ASP A 53 -24.18 8.81 13.11
C ASP A 53 -24.31 7.60 12.17
N PRO A 54 -24.77 6.44 12.67
CA PRO A 54 -24.94 5.24 11.85
C PRO A 54 -25.92 5.40 10.68
N SER A 55 -26.74 6.46 10.64
CA SER A 55 -27.62 6.72 9.49
C SER A 55 -26.86 7.24 8.26
N PHE A 56 -25.66 7.78 8.44
CA PHE A 56 -24.76 8.23 7.37
C PHE A 56 -23.75 7.17 6.93
N LEU A 57 -23.57 6.12 7.73
CA LEU A 57 -22.71 4.99 7.41
C LEU A 57 -23.61 3.88 6.88
N ASP A 58 -23.35 3.38 5.67
CA ASP A 58 -24.11 2.25 5.14
C ASP A 58 -24.14 1.12 6.20
N ALA A 59 -25.34 0.71 6.62
CA ALA A 59 -25.57 -0.42 7.53
C ALA A 59 -25.34 -1.76 6.80
N ALA A 60 -24.32 -1.84 5.95
CA ALA A 60 -24.05 -3.01 5.16
C ALA A 60 -23.52 -4.13 6.06
N ASP A 61 -24.20 -5.27 6.06
CA ASP A 61 -23.76 -6.50 6.73
C ASP A 61 -22.42 -7.04 6.17
N ALA A 62 -21.88 -6.42 5.11
CA ALA A 62 -20.63 -6.76 4.44
C ALA A 62 -19.88 -5.50 3.97
N PRO A 63 -18.54 -5.57 3.76
CA PRO A 63 -17.76 -4.45 3.22
C PRO A 63 -18.33 -3.98 1.88
N SER A 64 -18.37 -2.66 1.66
CA SER A 64 -18.83 -2.07 0.39
C SER A 64 -18.02 -2.58 -0.82
N ASP A 65 -16.76 -2.97 -0.61
CA ASP A 65 -15.85 -3.50 -1.63
C ASP A 65 -15.22 -4.82 -1.10
N PRO A 66 -15.93 -5.95 -1.25
CA PRO A 66 -15.48 -7.22 -0.70
C PRO A 66 -14.24 -7.73 -1.47
N PRO A 67 -13.30 -8.42 -0.80
CA PRO A 67 -12.14 -8.97 -1.48
C PRO A 67 -12.53 -9.91 -2.63
N PHE A 68 -11.89 -9.72 -3.79
CA PHE A 68 -12.05 -10.63 -4.92
C PHE A 68 -11.11 -11.82 -4.78
N VAL A 69 -11.65 -13.04 -4.78
CA VAL A 69 -10.85 -14.27 -4.75
C VAL A 69 -10.81 -14.90 -6.14
N SER A 70 -9.63 -14.95 -6.74
CA SER A 70 -9.41 -15.59 -8.03
C SER A 70 -9.57 -17.12 -7.95
N PRO A 71 -9.77 -17.83 -9.08
CA PRO A 71 -9.82 -19.29 -9.11
C PRO A 71 -8.58 -19.99 -8.53
N LYS A 72 -7.41 -19.33 -8.57
CA LYS A 72 -6.15 -19.81 -7.97
C LYS A 72 -6.04 -19.51 -6.47
N GLY A 73 -7.09 -18.95 -5.86
CA GLY A 73 -7.16 -18.59 -4.45
C GLY A 73 -6.59 -17.21 -4.09
N TYR A 74 -5.97 -16.50 -5.04
CA TYR A 74 -5.43 -15.16 -4.76
C TYR A 74 -6.54 -14.17 -4.40
N THR A 75 -6.36 -13.48 -3.29
CA THR A 75 -7.25 -12.43 -2.83
C THR A 75 -6.73 -11.06 -3.27
N THR A 76 -7.48 -10.36 -4.10
CA THR A 76 -7.28 -8.94 -4.39
C THR A 76 -8.09 -8.13 -3.38
N ILE A 77 -7.40 -7.26 -2.62
CA ILE A 77 -8.02 -6.33 -1.68
C ILE A 77 -7.90 -4.92 -2.24
N ASN A 78 -9.03 -4.39 -2.71
CA ASN A 78 -9.12 -3.05 -3.32
C ASN A 78 -8.92 -1.90 -2.31
N THR A 79 -8.77 -2.20 -1.02
CA THR A 79 -8.60 -1.24 0.08
C THR A 79 -7.24 -1.37 0.80
N ASN A 80 -6.29 -2.13 0.22
CA ASN A 80 -4.99 -2.36 0.86
C ASN A 80 -4.20 -1.04 1.08
N PRO A 81 -3.36 -0.95 2.12
CA PRO A 81 -2.71 0.31 2.53
C PRO A 81 -1.46 0.66 1.70
N VAL A 82 -1.23 0.04 0.55
CA VAL A 82 -0.03 0.29 -0.28
C VAL A 82 -0.40 0.82 -1.66
N THR A 83 -1.29 0.14 -2.37
CA THR A 83 -1.63 0.44 -3.78
C THR A 83 -3.04 0.99 -3.97
N SER A 84 -3.93 0.86 -2.98
CA SER A 84 -5.32 1.28 -3.14
C SER A 84 -5.44 2.80 -3.26
N ARG A 85 -6.01 3.27 -4.38
CA ARG A 85 -6.41 4.67 -4.54
C ARG A 85 -7.48 5.11 -3.55
N ARG A 86 -8.28 4.15 -3.08
CA ARG A 86 -9.40 4.33 -2.14
C ARG A 86 -8.95 4.36 -0.68
N ASN A 87 -7.72 3.92 -0.39
CA ASN A 87 -7.16 3.99 0.96
C ASN A 87 -6.35 5.29 1.12
N PRO A 88 -6.77 6.24 1.98
CA PRO A 88 -6.05 7.51 2.17
C PRO A 88 -4.68 7.34 2.82
N LEU A 89 -4.34 6.17 3.38
CA LEU A 89 -3.01 5.87 3.91
C LEU A 89 -2.04 5.37 2.83
N ALA A 90 -2.55 4.93 1.68
CA ALA A 90 -1.72 4.31 0.66
C ALA A 90 -0.78 5.34 -0.02
N PRO A 91 0.52 5.04 -0.12
CA PRO A 91 1.50 5.88 -0.82
C PRO A 91 1.40 5.82 -2.36
N LEU A 92 0.39 5.13 -2.90
CA LEU A 92 0.09 5.02 -4.34
C LEU A 92 1.30 4.57 -5.17
N VAL A 93 1.65 3.31 -4.99
CA VAL A 93 2.77 2.68 -5.69
C VAL A 93 2.39 2.37 -7.14
N ALA A 94 3.21 2.80 -8.10
CA ALA A 94 3.15 2.31 -9.47
C ALA A 94 3.90 0.99 -9.57
N ILE A 95 3.38 0.03 -10.35
CA ILE A 95 3.92 -1.33 -10.46
C ILE A 95 4.21 -1.63 -11.92
N GLU A 96 5.42 -2.09 -12.19
CA GLU A 96 5.83 -2.62 -13.48
C GLU A 96 6.35 -4.05 -13.30
N HIS A 97 5.95 -4.93 -14.22
CA HIS A 97 6.37 -6.33 -14.23
C HIS A 97 7.30 -6.55 -15.44
N ASP A 98 8.52 -7.01 -15.19
CA ASP A 98 9.46 -7.45 -16.22
C ASP A 98 9.82 -8.92 -16.00
N GLY A 99 9.02 -9.82 -16.58
CA GLY A 99 9.17 -11.26 -16.41
C GLY A 99 9.12 -11.69 -14.94
N ASP A 100 10.26 -12.13 -14.41
CA ASP A 100 10.43 -12.60 -13.03
C ASP A 100 10.78 -11.48 -12.03
N PHE A 101 10.96 -10.26 -12.53
CA PHE A 101 11.34 -9.09 -11.77
C PHE A 101 10.13 -8.18 -11.60
N VAL A 102 9.95 -7.67 -10.38
CA VAL A 102 8.94 -6.65 -10.09
C VAL A 102 9.64 -5.38 -9.69
N GLU A 103 9.30 -4.31 -10.40
CA GLU A 103 9.71 -2.95 -10.06
C GLU A 103 8.49 -2.15 -9.62
N MET A 104 8.71 -1.29 -8.66
CA MET A 104 7.68 -0.41 -8.14
C MET A 104 8.25 0.96 -7.81
N THR A 105 7.49 2.01 -8.07
CA THR A 105 7.92 3.39 -7.78
C THR A 105 6.90 4.14 -6.93
N THR A 106 7.39 5.01 -6.06
CA THR A 106 6.56 5.92 -5.25
C THR A 106 7.37 7.11 -4.76
N THR A 107 6.70 8.21 -4.43
CA THR A 107 7.31 9.36 -3.73
C THR A 107 6.59 9.57 -2.41
N LEU A 108 7.30 9.40 -1.29
CA LEU A 108 6.73 9.53 0.04
C LEU A 108 6.81 10.97 0.56
N SER A 109 5.66 11.56 0.87
CA SER A 109 5.54 12.90 1.45
C SER A 109 5.63 12.89 2.98
N LEU A 110 5.51 14.07 3.59
CA LEU A 110 5.70 14.32 5.02
C LEU A 110 4.87 13.43 5.99
N PRO A 111 3.63 12.97 5.68
CA PRO A 111 2.91 12.00 6.50
C PRO A 111 3.64 10.68 6.75
N TYR A 112 4.59 10.31 5.89
CA TYR A 112 5.38 9.08 6.01
C TYR A 112 6.72 9.30 6.75
N GLN A 113 6.95 10.51 7.26
CA GLN A 113 8.19 10.88 7.93
C GLN A 113 8.34 10.17 9.28
N GLY A 114 9.54 9.67 9.56
CA GLY A 114 9.97 9.26 10.89
C GLY A 114 10.96 10.30 11.44
N PRO A 115 12.28 10.09 11.28
CA PRO A 115 13.25 11.13 11.54
C PRO A 115 13.06 12.35 10.62
N ARG A 116 13.52 13.52 11.04
CA ARG A 116 13.40 14.76 10.25
C ARG A 116 13.96 14.58 8.83
N GLY A 117 13.11 14.80 7.83
CA GLY A 117 13.43 14.68 6.39
C GLY A 117 13.61 13.25 5.87
N ARG A 118 13.35 12.22 6.70
CA ARG A 118 13.55 10.81 6.35
C ARG A 118 12.26 10.02 6.53
N VAL A 119 12.03 9.08 5.61
CA VAL A 119 10.92 8.13 5.70
C VAL A 119 11.07 7.29 6.96
N HIS A 120 9.97 7.03 7.66
CA HIS A 120 9.97 6.12 8.81
C HIS A 120 10.31 4.70 8.35
N GLY A 121 11.24 4.02 9.04
CA GLY A 121 11.71 2.68 8.64
C GLY A 121 10.57 1.66 8.49
N GLY A 122 9.52 1.77 9.32
CA GLY A 122 8.30 0.96 9.18
C GLY A 122 7.61 1.05 7.81
N TYR A 123 7.64 2.21 7.12
CA TYR A 123 7.09 2.30 5.77
C TYR A 123 8.01 1.66 4.72
N ALA A 124 9.33 1.70 4.91
CA ALA A 124 10.24 0.93 4.07
C ALA A 124 9.97 -0.58 4.20
N ALA A 125 9.66 -1.05 5.41
CA ALA A 125 9.24 -2.43 5.65
C ALA A 125 7.95 -2.80 4.92
N VAL A 126 6.94 -1.93 4.98
CA VAL A 126 5.67 -2.10 4.25
C VAL A 126 5.90 -2.18 2.74
N LEU A 127 6.73 -1.29 2.18
CA LEU A 127 7.04 -1.27 0.76
C LEU A 127 7.82 -2.52 0.32
N LEU A 128 8.79 -2.98 1.13
CA LEU A 128 9.54 -4.22 0.86
C LEU A 128 8.64 -5.45 0.91
N ASP A 129 7.79 -5.60 1.93
CA ASP A 129 6.83 -6.71 1.98
C ASP A 129 5.95 -6.72 0.71
N HIS A 130 5.48 -5.54 0.28
CA HIS A 130 4.63 -5.44 -0.90
C HIS A 130 5.34 -5.85 -2.18
N VAL A 131 6.51 -5.28 -2.50
CA VAL A 131 7.23 -5.61 -3.75
C VAL A 131 7.64 -7.08 -3.79
N LEU A 132 8.08 -7.63 -2.64
CA LEU A 132 8.47 -9.03 -2.55
C LEU A 132 7.27 -9.96 -2.66
N TRP A 133 6.12 -9.62 -2.07
CA TRP A 133 4.90 -10.40 -2.26
C TRP A 133 4.48 -10.45 -3.72
N HIS A 134 4.56 -9.34 -4.46
CA HIS A 134 4.28 -9.33 -5.89
C HIS A 134 5.26 -10.19 -6.70
N ALA A 135 6.55 -10.17 -6.34
CA ALA A 135 7.54 -11.06 -6.94
C ALA A 135 7.22 -12.53 -6.66
N VAL A 136 6.88 -12.89 -5.42
CA VAL A 136 6.45 -14.25 -5.06
C VAL A 136 5.19 -14.67 -5.81
N ARG A 137 4.18 -13.80 -5.86
CA ARG A 137 2.93 -14.05 -6.58
C ARG A 137 3.16 -14.31 -8.07
N SER A 138 4.12 -13.62 -8.69
CA SER A 138 4.44 -13.83 -10.11
C SER A 138 4.95 -15.25 -10.42
N ARG A 139 5.50 -15.95 -9.42
CA ARG A 139 6.12 -17.27 -9.57
C ARG A 139 5.29 -18.44 -9.06
N LEU A 140 4.18 -18.18 -8.38
CA LEU A 140 3.35 -19.23 -7.79
C LEU A 140 2.01 -19.36 -8.50
N ASP A 141 1.46 -20.57 -8.48
CA ASP A 141 0.07 -20.85 -8.88
C ASP A 141 -0.88 -20.98 -7.69
N SER A 142 -0.41 -20.67 -6.49
CA SER A 142 -1.15 -20.82 -5.24
C SER A 142 -0.87 -19.68 -4.27
N VAL A 143 -1.80 -19.46 -3.34
CA VAL A 143 -1.60 -18.47 -2.27
C VAL A 143 -0.38 -18.80 -1.41
N SER A 144 0.30 -17.74 -0.98
CA SER A 144 1.38 -17.80 -0.01
C SER A 144 1.28 -16.61 0.93
N PHE A 145 1.73 -16.79 2.17
CA PHE A 145 1.65 -15.78 3.21
C PHE A 145 3.05 -15.45 3.73
N THR A 146 3.31 -14.16 3.99
CA THR A 146 4.57 -13.72 4.60
C THR A 146 4.76 -14.45 5.93
N ARG A 147 5.86 -15.19 6.04
CA ARG A 147 6.26 -15.93 7.25
C ARG A 147 7.32 -15.19 8.04
N SER A 148 8.27 -14.58 7.35
CA SER A 148 9.31 -13.73 7.95
C SER A 148 9.84 -12.73 6.94
N LEU A 149 10.30 -11.59 7.43
CA LEU A 149 10.96 -10.55 6.67
C LEU A 149 12.13 -10.01 7.50
N THR A 150 13.33 -10.03 6.94
CA THR A 150 14.54 -9.44 7.48
C THR A 150 14.87 -8.20 6.66
N ILE A 151 15.11 -7.07 7.34
CA ILE A 151 15.34 -5.78 6.69
C ILE A 151 16.65 -5.18 7.18
N THR A 152 17.47 -4.75 6.24
CA THR A 152 18.72 -4.04 6.49
C THR A 152 18.61 -2.61 6.01
N TYR A 153 18.81 -1.64 6.91
CA TYR A 153 18.79 -0.22 6.60
C TYR A 153 20.23 0.28 6.42
N GLU A 154 20.65 0.41 5.17
CA GLU A 154 22.00 0.82 4.78
C GLU A 154 22.13 2.35 4.77
N GLN A 155 21.10 3.04 4.28
CA GLN A 155 21.01 4.50 4.21
C GLN A 155 19.57 4.98 4.46
N ALA A 156 19.45 6.24 4.86
CA ALA A 156 18.15 6.83 5.14
C ALA A 156 17.43 7.25 3.84
N LEU A 157 16.19 6.80 3.67
CA LEU A 157 15.32 7.20 2.58
C LEU A 157 14.87 8.66 2.75
N PRO A 158 15.16 9.57 1.81
CA PRO A 158 14.72 10.96 1.87
C PRO A 158 13.22 11.11 1.57
N ILE A 159 12.55 12.03 2.28
CA ILE A 159 11.17 12.44 1.97
C ILE A 159 11.16 13.25 0.67
N GLY A 160 10.09 13.09 -0.13
CA GLY A 160 9.86 13.85 -1.36
C GLY A 160 10.77 13.48 -2.53
N THR A 161 11.55 12.39 -2.39
CA THR A 161 12.34 11.82 -3.47
C THR A 161 11.65 10.57 -4.00
N GLU A 162 11.70 10.35 -5.31
CA GLU A 162 11.21 9.12 -5.91
C GLU A 162 12.06 7.93 -5.45
N LEU A 163 11.36 6.89 -5.00
CA LEU A 163 11.93 5.64 -4.54
C LEU A 163 11.62 4.55 -5.54
N THR A 164 12.62 3.74 -5.85
CA THR A 164 12.47 2.54 -6.70
C THR A 164 12.64 1.30 -5.83
N MET A 165 11.59 0.49 -5.75
CA MET A 165 11.60 -0.79 -5.07
C MET A 165 11.69 -1.90 -6.10
N THR A 166 12.54 -2.89 -5.82
CA THR A 166 12.71 -4.05 -6.72
C THR A 166 12.65 -5.33 -5.92
N GLY A 167 12.09 -6.38 -6.51
CA GLY A 167 11.92 -7.68 -5.86
C GLY A 167 12.02 -8.83 -6.85
N ARG A 168 12.58 -9.95 -6.38
CA ARG A 168 12.66 -11.20 -7.14
C ARG A 168 12.58 -12.41 -6.21
N VAL A 169 12.08 -13.52 -6.73
CA VAL A 169 12.19 -14.83 -6.07
C VAL A 169 13.64 -15.31 -6.15
N THR A 170 14.18 -15.80 -5.03
CA THR A 170 15.53 -16.35 -4.93
C THR A 170 15.52 -17.87 -4.95
N GLU A 171 14.54 -18.50 -4.30
CA GLU A 171 14.44 -19.95 -4.17
C GLU A 171 12.99 -20.40 -3.93
N ILE A 172 12.61 -21.57 -4.44
CA ILE A 172 11.36 -22.25 -4.11
C ILE A 172 11.69 -23.67 -3.64
N ASP A 173 11.40 -23.97 -2.37
CA ASP A 173 11.56 -25.28 -1.73
C ASP A 173 10.20 -25.79 -1.24
N GLY A 174 9.53 -26.56 -2.10
CA GLY A 174 8.20 -27.10 -1.83
C GLY A 174 7.18 -26.01 -1.55
N ARG A 175 6.77 -25.84 -0.27
CA ARG A 175 5.81 -24.81 0.16
C ARG A 175 6.48 -23.50 0.59
N LYS A 176 7.80 -23.43 0.64
CA LYS A 176 8.58 -22.27 1.03
C LYS A 176 9.02 -21.53 -0.22
N THR A 177 8.78 -20.23 -0.26
CA THR A 177 9.27 -19.36 -1.34
C THR A 177 10.06 -18.23 -0.72
N PHE A 178 11.32 -18.12 -1.10
CA PHE A 178 12.23 -17.09 -0.63
C PHE A 178 12.31 -16.00 -1.68
N ALA A 179 12.34 -14.75 -1.24
CA ALA A 179 12.48 -13.59 -2.11
C ALA A 179 13.40 -12.55 -1.50
N ALA A 180 14.05 -11.77 -2.35
CA ALA A 180 14.93 -10.69 -1.94
C ALA A 180 14.73 -9.46 -2.83
N GLY A 181 15.03 -8.29 -2.28
CA GLY A 181 14.77 -7.02 -2.92
C GLY A 181 15.40 -5.84 -2.20
N GLU A 182 15.24 -4.67 -2.79
CA GLU A 182 15.84 -3.43 -2.30
C GLU A 182 14.97 -2.21 -2.60
N ILE A 183 15.19 -1.14 -1.83
CA ILE A 183 14.66 0.20 -2.08
C ILE A 183 15.84 1.12 -2.36
N LYS A 184 15.76 1.81 -3.48
CA LYS A 184 16.71 2.82 -3.93
C LYS A 184 16.12 4.22 -3.89
N ALA A 185 16.98 5.22 -3.66
CA ALA A 185 16.71 6.62 -3.95
C ALA A 185 17.71 7.09 -5.00
N GLY A 186 17.26 7.28 -6.25
CA GLY A 186 18.15 7.35 -7.40
C GLY A 186 18.95 6.04 -7.55
N ASP A 187 20.27 6.13 -7.70
CA ASP A 187 21.15 4.95 -7.86
C ASP A 187 21.58 4.32 -6.52
N VAL A 188 21.20 4.91 -5.39
CA VAL A 188 21.70 4.51 -4.07
C VAL A 188 20.77 3.50 -3.42
N VAL A 189 21.28 2.29 -3.13
CA VAL A 189 20.56 1.31 -2.31
C VAL A 189 20.51 1.79 -0.86
N CYS A 190 19.30 2.03 -0.37
CA CYS A 190 19.08 2.51 0.99
C CYS A 190 18.61 1.40 1.92
N VAL A 191 17.76 0.49 1.44
CA VAL A 191 17.19 -0.59 2.26
C VAL A 191 17.20 -1.89 1.47
N ARG A 192 17.55 -3.00 2.13
CA ARG A 192 17.44 -4.35 1.57
C ARG A 192 16.45 -5.18 2.36
N GLY A 193 15.78 -6.10 1.69
CA GLY A 193 14.83 -7.03 2.29
C GLY A 193 15.06 -8.45 1.81
N GLU A 194 14.99 -9.40 2.74
CA GLU A 194 14.92 -10.83 2.47
C GLU A 194 13.71 -11.39 3.18
N GLY A 195 12.91 -12.21 2.51
CA GLY A 195 11.68 -12.75 3.07
C GLY A 195 11.41 -14.19 2.70
N LEU A 196 10.55 -14.81 3.51
CA LEU A 196 10.03 -16.15 3.32
C LEU A 196 8.51 -16.08 3.27
N TRP A 197 7.92 -16.66 2.24
CA TRP A 197 6.50 -16.91 2.09
C TRP A 197 6.22 -18.41 2.19
N VAL A 198 5.10 -18.77 2.81
CA VAL A 198 4.71 -20.17 2.98
C VAL A 198 3.29 -20.39 2.47
N SER A 199 3.14 -21.32 1.53
CA SER A 199 1.82 -21.77 1.09
C SER A 199 1.15 -22.64 2.16
N PRO A 200 -0.16 -22.46 2.42
CA PRO A 200 -0.89 -23.26 3.40
C PRO A 200 -0.86 -24.74 3.01
N ARG A 201 -1.05 -25.63 4.00
CA ARG A 201 -1.25 -27.05 3.68
C ARG A 201 -2.62 -27.21 3.01
N PRO A 202 -2.78 -28.18 2.09
CA PRO A 202 -4.10 -28.58 1.63
C PRO A 202 -4.99 -28.86 2.85
N ARG A 203 -6.21 -28.35 2.85
CA ARG A 203 -7.21 -28.74 3.84
C ARG A 203 -7.57 -30.21 3.56
N THR A 204 -7.15 -31.10 4.46
CA THR A 204 -7.60 -32.50 4.50
C THR A 204 -9.08 -32.58 4.82
#